data_AF-A0A1P8EHR1-F1
#
_entry.id   AF-A0A1P8EHR1-F1
#
_cell.length_a   1.000
_cell.length_b   1.000
_cell.length_c   1.000
_cell.angle_alpha   90.00
_cell.angle_beta   90.00
_cell.angle_gamma   90.00
#
_symmetry.space_group_name_H-M   'P 1'
#
loop_
_entity.id
_entity.type
_entity.pdbx_description
1 polymer ?
#
loop_
_entity_poly.entity_id
_entity_poly.type
_entity_poly.pdbx_seq_one_letter_code
_entity_poly.pdbx_strand_id
1 'polypeptide(L)'
;MNATALLDTISIEEISQFLYSEARFLDDEQWDDWLECYAPQASFWMPAWDDNDQLTENPQTEISLIYYPDRQGLEDRVFRIKTERSSATMPDTRTAHNISNIEVESRDGLQVTVRFNWNTLSFRYKNSYSYFGMSRYVIDFSGEQPKILSKYVVLKNDYINQVIDIYHI
;
A
#
# COMPACT_ATOMS: atom_id res chain seq x y z
N MET A 1 28.17 26.09 -12.35
CA MET A 1 27.57 25.01 -11.54
C MET A 1 26.07 25.15 -11.68
N ASN A 2 25.45 24.32 -12.52
CA ASN A 2 24.03 24.44 -12.85
C ASN A 2 23.20 23.76 -11.75
N ALA A 3 22.31 24.53 -11.12
CA ALA A 3 21.33 24.08 -10.13
C ALA A 3 20.30 23.07 -10.70
N THR A 4 20.35 22.80 -11.99
CA THR A 4 19.44 21.90 -12.72
C THR A 4 19.87 20.43 -12.69
N ALA A 5 21.02 20.08 -12.10
CA ALA A 5 21.57 18.71 -12.11
C ALA A 5 21.16 17.85 -10.88
N LEU A 6 20.31 18.36 -9.99
CA LEU A 6 19.92 17.67 -8.74
C LEU A 6 18.48 17.13 -8.74
N LEU A 7 17.69 17.35 -9.79
CA LEU A 7 16.29 16.93 -9.85
C LEU A 7 16.08 15.47 -10.31
N ASP A 8 17.16 14.75 -10.61
CA ASP A 8 17.18 13.34 -11.07
C ASP A 8 17.88 12.39 -10.08
N THR A 9 17.88 12.67 -8.78
CA THR A 9 18.60 11.78 -7.82
C THR A 9 17.90 10.45 -7.57
N ILE A 10 16.58 10.38 -7.72
CA ILE A 10 15.81 9.16 -7.46
C ILE A 10 15.16 8.71 -8.77
N SER A 11 15.72 7.62 -9.29
CA SER A 11 15.33 7.01 -10.56
C SER A 11 14.00 6.26 -10.45
N ILE A 12 13.34 6.04 -11.59
CA ILE A 12 12.13 5.23 -11.63
C ILE A 12 12.43 3.77 -11.26
N GLU A 13 13.63 3.29 -11.55
CA GLU A 13 14.12 1.96 -11.20
C GLU A 13 14.23 1.77 -9.68
N GLU A 14 14.78 2.75 -8.95
CA GLU A 14 14.84 2.72 -7.49
C GLU A 14 13.46 2.73 -6.84
N ILE A 15 12.55 3.58 -7.35
CA ILE A 15 11.16 3.62 -6.89
C ILE A 15 10.48 2.28 -7.16
N SER A 16 10.64 1.74 -8.36
CA SER A 16 10.03 0.47 -8.76
C SER A 16 10.54 -0.66 -7.86
N GLN A 17 11.86 -0.71 -7.62
CA GLN A 17 12.45 -1.74 -6.76
C GLN A 17 11.98 -1.65 -5.31
N PHE A 18 11.77 -0.44 -4.79
CA PHE A 18 11.17 -0.22 -3.48
C PHE A 18 9.73 -0.76 -3.44
N LEU A 19 8.89 -0.36 -4.39
CA LEU A 19 7.49 -0.81 -4.49
C LEU A 19 7.39 -2.34 -4.64
N TYR A 20 8.26 -2.96 -5.46
CA TYR A 20 8.31 -4.41 -5.60
C TYR A 20 8.74 -5.11 -4.32
N SER A 21 9.63 -4.49 -3.53
CA SER A 21 10.08 -5.06 -2.26
C SER A 21 9.01 -4.97 -1.19
N GLU A 22 8.32 -3.83 -1.07
CA GLU A 22 7.20 -3.64 -0.15
C GLU A 22 6.08 -4.66 -0.43
N ALA A 23 5.67 -4.79 -1.70
CA ALA A 23 4.63 -5.74 -2.09
C ALA A 23 5.06 -7.20 -1.87
N ARG A 24 6.32 -7.53 -2.14
CA ARG A 24 6.87 -8.86 -1.86
C ARG A 24 6.87 -9.18 -0.37
N PHE A 25 7.10 -8.20 0.50
CA PHE A 25 7.00 -8.45 1.95
C PHE A 25 5.59 -8.85 2.39
N LEU A 26 4.54 -8.33 1.73
CA LEU A 26 3.16 -8.80 1.95
C LEU A 26 2.97 -10.22 1.42
N ASP A 27 3.40 -10.50 0.19
CA ASP A 27 3.22 -11.81 -0.46
C ASP A 27 3.97 -12.94 0.26
N ASP A 28 5.15 -12.64 0.81
CA ASP A 28 5.98 -13.57 1.58
C ASP A 28 5.67 -13.55 3.09
N GLU A 29 4.64 -12.80 3.51
CA GLU A 29 4.19 -12.71 4.92
C GLU A 29 5.27 -12.17 5.88
N GLN A 30 6.20 -11.38 5.36
CA GLN A 30 7.30 -10.73 6.08
C GLN A 30 6.81 -9.43 6.72
N TRP A 31 5.89 -9.57 7.68
CA TRP A 31 5.14 -8.46 8.27
C TRP A 31 5.99 -7.37 8.93
N ASP A 32 7.07 -7.77 9.60
CA ASP A 32 7.93 -6.83 10.32
C ASP A 32 8.78 -6.01 9.33
N ASP A 33 9.28 -6.64 8.26
CA ASP A 33 9.98 -5.96 7.16
C ASP A 33 9.04 -5.04 6.38
N TRP A 34 7.77 -5.45 6.22
CA TRP A 34 6.74 -4.60 5.62
C TRP A 34 6.45 -3.35 6.46
N LEU A 35 6.30 -3.48 7.78
CA LEU A 35 6.11 -2.32 8.68
C LEU A 35 7.31 -1.37 8.66
N GLU A 36 8.52 -1.90 8.46
CA GLU A 36 9.71 -1.08 8.27
C GLU A 36 9.69 -0.29 6.96
N CYS A 37 8.84 -0.60 5.98
CA CYS A 37 8.67 0.27 4.82
C CYS A 37 7.89 1.55 5.13
N TYR A 38 7.27 1.68 6.31
CA TYR A 38 6.46 2.83 6.72
C TYR A 38 7.17 3.69 7.77
N ALA A 39 7.15 5.00 7.58
CA ALA A 39 7.57 5.95 8.60
C ALA A 39 6.60 5.93 9.79
N PRO A 40 7.02 6.28 11.03
CA PRO A 40 6.12 6.31 12.19
C PRO A 40 4.86 7.15 11.97
N GLN A 41 4.99 8.29 11.28
CA GLN A 41 3.90 9.22 10.94
C GLN A 41 3.11 8.82 9.68
N ALA A 42 3.34 7.63 9.12
CA ALA A 42 2.77 7.26 7.83
C ALA A 42 1.25 7.11 7.91
N SER A 43 0.54 7.86 7.08
CA SER A 43 -0.89 7.68 6.91
C SER A 43 -1.20 6.56 5.93
N PHE A 44 -2.23 5.78 6.22
CA PHE A 44 -2.75 4.74 5.33
C PHE A 44 -4.23 4.97 5.13
N TRP A 45 -4.66 5.19 3.89
CA TRP A 45 -6.05 5.51 3.59
C TRP A 45 -6.55 4.80 2.34
N MET A 46 -7.65 4.07 2.51
CA MET A 46 -8.45 3.50 1.43
C MET A 46 -9.87 4.06 1.56
N PRO A 47 -10.25 5.10 0.78
CA PRO A 47 -11.61 5.65 0.76
C PRO A 47 -12.65 4.60 0.34
N ALA A 48 -13.89 4.89 0.67
CA ALA A 48 -15.05 4.17 0.13
C ALA A 48 -15.59 4.91 -1.11
N TRP A 49 -16.33 4.19 -1.94
CA TRP A 49 -17.20 4.81 -2.94
C TRP A 49 -18.55 5.15 -2.29
N ASP A 50 -19.07 6.33 -2.58
CA ASP A 50 -20.38 6.79 -2.14
C ASP A 50 -21.50 6.34 -3.09
N ASP A 51 -22.74 6.67 -2.75
CA ASP A 51 -23.93 6.32 -3.54
C ASP A 51 -23.95 7.00 -4.95
N ASN A 52 -23.03 7.93 -5.22
CA ASN A 52 -22.91 8.66 -6.48
C ASN A 52 -21.68 8.23 -7.31
N ASP A 53 -21.07 7.10 -6.98
CA ASP A 53 -19.84 6.61 -7.60
C ASP A 53 -18.67 7.62 -7.47
N GLN A 54 -18.60 8.35 -6.35
CA GLN A 54 -17.49 9.24 -6.00
C GLN A 54 -16.72 8.71 -4.80
N LEU A 55 -15.41 8.95 -4.78
CA LEU A 55 -14.58 8.58 -3.64
C LEU A 55 -14.81 9.55 -2.50
N THR A 56 -14.86 9.02 -1.28
CA THR A 56 -14.82 9.87 -0.08
C THR A 56 -13.53 10.69 -0.03
N GLU A 57 -13.66 11.95 0.37
CA GLU A 57 -12.60 12.96 0.31
C GLU A 57 -12.02 13.28 1.68
N ASN A 58 -12.74 12.96 2.77
CA ASN A 58 -12.29 13.25 4.13
C ASN A 58 -12.45 12.05 5.07
N PRO A 59 -11.36 11.35 5.46
CA PRO A 59 -11.44 10.19 6.33
C PRO A 59 -11.99 10.48 7.73
N GLN A 60 -12.02 11.75 8.15
CA GLN A 60 -12.42 12.12 9.53
C GLN A 60 -13.92 12.39 9.63
N THR A 61 -14.57 12.68 8.51
CA THR A 61 -15.99 13.01 8.45
C THR A 61 -16.78 12.02 7.60
N GLU A 62 -16.11 11.22 6.77
CA GLU A 62 -16.71 10.30 5.83
C GLU A 62 -16.19 8.87 6.03
N ILE A 63 -16.96 7.90 5.56
CA ILE A 63 -16.62 6.49 5.70
C ILE A 63 -15.40 6.16 4.82
N SER A 64 -14.45 5.45 5.40
CA SER A 64 -13.32 4.85 4.69
C SER A 64 -13.39 3.33 4.82
N LEU A 65 -12.91 2.60 3.82
CA LEU A 65 -12.73 1.14 3.95
C LEU A 65 -11.61 0.84 4.95
N ILE A 66 -10.50 1.59 4.88
CA ILE A 66 -9.41 1.56 5.86
C ILE A 66 -8.92 2.99 6.05
N TYR A 67 -8.71 3.40 7.31
CA TYR A 67 -7.98 4.62 7.61
C TYR A 67 -7.16 4.46 8.89
N TYR A 68 -5.87 4.78 8.79
CA TYR A 68 -4.95 4.92 9.90
C TYR A 68 -4.22 6.27 9.78
N PRO A 69 -4.24 7.12 10.82
CA PRO A 69 -3.57 8.42 10.77
C PRO A 69 -2.05 8.32 10.86
N ASP A 70 -1.54 7.21 11.42
CA ASP A 70 -0.13 6.91 11.62
C ASP A 70 0.12 5.40 11.58
N ARG A 71 1.39 4.98 11.69
CA ARG A 71 1.81 3.58 11.56
C ARG A 71 1.28 2.68 12.68
N GLN A 72 0.88 3.22 13.84
CA GLN A 72 0.41 2.40 14.97
C GLN A 72 -0.80 1.54 14.56
N GLY A 73 -1.70 2.10 13.75
CA GLY A 73 -2.86 1.36 13.25
C GLY A 73 -2.49 0.16 12.38
N LEU A 74 -1.39 0.25 11.63
CA LEU A 74 -0.83 -0.85 10.84
C LEU A 74 -0.19 -1.91 11.74
N GLU A 75 0.55 -1.49 12.76
CA GLU A 75 1.19 -2.38 13.75
C GLU A 75 0.13 -3.22 14.48
N ASP A 76 -0.96 -2.58 14.94
CA ASP A 76 -2.08 -3.25 15.59
C ASP A 76 -2.78 -4.24 14.64
N ARG A 77 -2.92 -3.88 13.35
CA ARG A 77 -3.50 -4.76 12.33
C ARG A 77 -2.62 -5.97 12.05
N VAL A 78 -1.31 -5.78 11.93
CA VAL A 78 -0.33 -6.85 11.76
C VAL A 78 -0.37 -7.79 12.97
N PHE A 79 -0.44 -7.26 14.19
CA PHE A 79 -0.59 -8.08 15.40
C PHE A 79 -1.84 -8.97 15.34
N ARG A 80 -2.97 -8.42 14.90
CA ARG A 80 -4.21 -9.18 14.72
C ARG A 80 -4.07 -10.26 13.65
N ILE A 81 -3.46 -9.96 12.50
CA ILE A 81 -3.21 -10.94 11.42
C ILE A 81 -2.37 -12.11 11.94
N LYS A 82 -1.25 -11.83 12.63
CA LYS A 82 -0.39 -12.86 13.22
C LYS A 82 -1.16 -13.74 14.22
N THR A 83 -2.03 -13.13 15.04
CA THR A 83 -2.84 -13.85 16.03
C THR A 83 -3.91 -14.73 15.37
N GLU A 84 -4.66 -14.21 14.41
CA GLU A 84 -5.68 -14.99 13.68
C GLU A 84 -5.06 -16.20 12.99
N ARG A 85 -3.91 -16.01 12.33
CA ARG A 85 -3.15 -17.10 11.68
C ARG A 85 -2.63 -18.15 12.65
N SER A 86 -2.20 -17.76 13.85
CA SER A 86 -1.74 -18.72 14.86
C SER A 86 -2.83 -19.73 15.28
N SER A 87 -4.10 -19.37 15.09
CA SER A 87 -5.27 -20.23 15.39
C SER A 87 -5.83 -20.96 14.16
N ALA A 88 -5.37 -20.64 12.94
CA ALA A 88 -5.90 -21.19 11.71
C ALA A 88 -5.29 -22.55 11.37
N THR A 89 -6.14 -23.58 11.20
CA THR A 89 -5.72 -24.97 10.94
C THR A 89 -5.78 -25.37 9.46
N MET A 90 -6.06 -24.43 8.55
CA MET A 90 -6.47 -24.66 7.16
C MET A 90 -5.75 -23.69 6.22
N PRO A 91 -5.60 -24.00 4.91
CA PRO A 91 -4.51 -23.43 4.08
C PRO A 91 -4.50 -21.91 4.07
N ASP A 92 -3.30 -21.36 4.20
CA ASP A 92 -3.10 -19.92 4.26
C ASP A 92 -3.51 -19.22 2.96
N THR A 93 -3.88 -17.96 3.08
CA THR A 93 -4.15 -17.09 1.94
C THR A 93 -2.84 -16.82 1.21
N ARG A 94 -2.80 -17.13 -0.08
CA ARG A 94 -1.65 -16.82 -0.94
C ARG A 94 -1.97 -15.60 -1.77
N THR A 95 -1.10 -14.60 -1.74
CA THR A 95 -1.26 -13.37 -2.53
C THR A 95 -0.13 -13.24 -3.56
N ALA A 96 -0.40 -12.46 -4.61
CA ALA A 96 0.57 -12.05 -5.60
C ALA A 96 0.23 -10.66 -6.10
N HIS A 97 1.01 -9.66 -5.68
CA HIS A 97 0.87 -8.28 -6.10
C HIS A 97 1.50 -8.06 -7.48
N ASN A 98 0.76 -7.39 -8.37
CA ASN A 98 1.24 -7.00 -9.69
C ASN A 98 1.17 -5.47 -9.80
N ILE A 99 2.31 -4.81 -9.63
CA ILE A 99 2.43 -3.35 -9.75
C ILE A 99 2.75 -2.98 -11.19
N SER A 100 2.04 -1.99 -11.72
CA SER A 100 2.13 -1.57 -13.12
C SER A 100 1.90 -0.06 -13.25
N ASN A 101 2.28 0.52 -14.40
CA ASN A 101 2.02 1.92 -14.72
C ASN A 101 2.54 2.89 -13.63
N ILE A 102 3.76 2.67 -13.15
CA ILE A 102 4.38 3.56 -12.16
C ILE A 102 4.68 4.90 -12.84
N GLU A 103 4.14 5.98 -12.29
CA GLU A 103 4.32 7.34 -12.75
C GLU A 103 4.74 8.22 -11.57
N VAL A 104 5.77 9.04 -11.76
CA VAL A 104 6.18 10.04 -10.76
C VAL A 104 5.35 11.31 -10.98
N GLU A 105 4.55 11.67 -9.98
CA GLU A 105 3.71 12.87 -10.02
C GLU A 105 4.49 14.12 -9.58
N SER A 106 5.35 14.01 -8.57
CA SER A 106 6.17 15.13 -8.08
C SER A 106 7.43 14.67 -7.35
N ARG A 107 8.41 15.57 -7.27
CA ARG A 107 9.64 15.42 -6.47
C ARG A 107 9.85 16.71 -5.67
N ASP A 108 9.98 16.58 -4.36
CA ASP A 108 10.37 17.65 -3.44
C ASP A 108 11.61 17.22 -2.65
N GLY A 109 12.78 17.61 -3.14
CA GLY A 109 14.06 17.13 -2.63
C GLY A 109 14.17 15.60 -2.74
N LEU A 110 14.20 14.92 -1.59
CA LEU A 110 14.27 13.45 -1.50
C LEU A 110 12.91 12.81 -1.22
N GLN A 111 11.83 13.59 -1.23
CA GLN A 111 10.47 13.06 -1.19
C GLN A 111 9.91 12.94 -2.60
N VAL A 112 9.35 11.79 -2.92
CA VAL A 112 8.76 11.50 -4.22
C VAL A 112 7.31 11.10 -4.05
N THR A 113 6.44 11.74 -4.83
CA THR A 113 5.05 11.30 -4.95
C THR A 113 4.90 10.48 -6.23
N VAL A 114 4.41 9.26 -6.10
CA VAL A 114 4.16 8.36 -7.24
C VAL A 114 2.74 7.84 -7.24
N ARG A 115 2.24 7.55 -8.43
CA ARG A 115 1.01 6.78 -8.64
C ARG A 115 1.32 5.51 -9.41
N PHE A 116 0.52 4.47 -9.20
CA PHE A 116 0.61 3.24 -9.98
C PHE A 116 -0.70 2.46 -9.95
N ASN A 117 -0.93 1.65 -10.97
CA ASN A 117 -2.00 0.67 -10.96
C ASN A 117 -1.51 -0.63 -10.33
N TRP A 118 -2.41 -1.35 -9.69
CA TRP A 118 -2.09 -2.65 -9.11
C TRP A 118 -3.23 -3.65 -9.35
N ASN A 119 -2.85 -4.92 -9.42
CA ASN A 119 -3.75 -6.06 -9.37
C ASN A 119 -3.16 -7.14 -8.45
N THR A 120 -3.86 -7.43 -7.37
CA THR A 120 -3.47 -8.47 -6.42
C THR A 120 -4.34 -9.69 -6.65
N LEU A 121 -3.70 -10.79 -7.04
CA LEU A 121 -4.34 -12.09 -7.08
C LEU A 121 -4.28 -12.71 -5.69
N SER A 122 -5.39 -13.24 -5.21
CA SER A 122 -5.47 -13.94 -3.92
C SER A 122 -6.09 -15.31 -4.10
N PHE A 123 -5.54 -16.34 -3.47
CA PHE A 123 -6.09 -17.69 -3.52
C PHE A 123 -6.29 -18.23 -2.11
N ARG A 124 -7.52 -18.66 -1.83
CA ARG A 124 -7.90 -19.27 -0.56
C ARG A 124 -9.02 -20.29 -0.75
N TYR A 125 -8.95 -21.45 -0.09
CA TYR A 125 -10.00 -22.47 -0.11
C TYR A 125 -10.58 -22.83 -1.49
N LYS A 126 -9.72 -22.96 -2.52
CA LYS A 126 -10.10 -23.26 -3.92
C LYS A 126 -10.77 -22.11 -4.68
N ASN A 127 -10.84 -20.92 -4.09
CA ASN A 127 -11.32 -19.72 -4.76
C ASN A 127 -10.14 -18.81 -5.11
N SER A 128 -10.25 -18.18 -6.28
CA SER A 128 -9.38 -17.11 -6.73
C SER A 128 -10.13 -15.79 -6.65
N TYR A 129 -9.46 -14.79 -6.09
CA TYR A 129 -9.93 -13.42 -5.99
C TYR A 129 -8.94 -12.52 -6.73
N SER A 130 -9.44 -11.41 -7.25
CA SER A 130 -8.63 -10.33 -7.81
C SER A 130 -9.12 -9.05 -7.17
N TYR A 131 -8.19 -8.28 -6.64
CA TYR A 131 -8.40 -6.92 -6.17
C TYR A 131 -7.58 -6.03 -7.08
N PHE A 132 -8.15 -4.94 -7.59
CA PHE A 132 -7.41 -4.05 -8.46
C PHE A 132 -7.77 -2.59 -8.23
N GLY A 133 -6.83 -1.72 -8.56
CA GLY A 133 -6.95 -0.33 -8.18
C GLY A 133 -5.84 0.55 -8.69
N MET A 134 -5.79 1.74 -8.08
CA MET A 134 -4.71 2.69 -8.21
C MET A 134 -4.24 3.05 -6.81
N SER A 135 -2.94 3.22 -6.62
CA SER A 135 -2.40 3.73 -5.38
C SER A 135 -1.54 4.97 -5.64
N ARG A 136 -1.56 5.90 -4.70
CA ARG A 136 -0.67 7.07 -4.64
C ARG A 136 0.14 7.01 -3.36
N TYR A 137 1.46 7.06 -3.49
CA TYR A 137 2.40 7.01 -2.37
C TYR A 137 3.20 8.30 -2.31
N VAL A 138 3.46 8.78 -1.09
CA VAL A 138 4.52 9.74 -0.80
C VAL A 138 5.64 8.97 -0.09
N ILE A 139 6.85 9.01 -0.63
CA ILE A 139 7.98 8.20 -0.17
C ILE A 139 9.16 9.11 0.11
N ASP A 140 9.77 8.98 1.27
CA ASP A 140 10.99 9.67 1.68
C ASP A 140 12.22 8.78 1.45
N PHE A 141 13.17 9.25 0.65
CA PHE A 141 14.43 8.60 0.33
C PHE A 141 15.63 9.22 1.07
N SER A 142 15.40 10.06 2.10
CA SER A 142 16.47 10.73 2.83
C SER A 142 17.25 9.84 3.80
N GLY A 143 16.67 8.72 4.23
CA GLY A 143 17.28 7.74 5.15
C GLY A 143 18.09 6.65 4.44
N GLU A 144 18.62 5.70 5.23
CA GLU A 144 19.31 4.52 4.70
C GLU A 144 18.39 3.61 3.87
N GLN A 145 17.10 3.58 4.21
CA GLN A 145 16.07 2.86 3.49
C GLN A 145 14.89 3.81 3.22
N PRO A 146 14.25 3.73 2.04
CA PRO A 146 13.08 4.55 1.75
C PRO A 146 11.93 4.22 2.71
N LYS A 147 11.16 5.24 3.10
CA LYS A 147 9.99 5.10 3.99
C LYS A 147 8.76 5.76 3.36
N ILE A 148 7.63 5.06 3.39
CA ILE A 148 6.32 5.59 3.00
C ILE A 148 5.87 6.59 4.07
N LEU A 149 5.51 7.80 3.65
CA LEU A 149 4.91 8.86 4.47
C LEU A 149 3.39 8.88 4.34
N SER A 150 2.87 8.46 3.19
CA SER A 150 1.44 8.36 2.94
C SER A 150 1.15 7.32 1.87
N LYS A 151 0.18 6.43 2.12
CA LYS A 151 -0.36 5.46 1.18
C LYS A 151 -1.85 5.73 1.01
N TYR A 152 -2.24 6.14 -0.19
CA TYR A 152 -3.63 6.30 -0.62
C TYR A 152 -3.98 5.21 -1.62
N VAL A 153 -5.06 4.46 -1.39
CA VAL A 153 -5.45 3.29 -2.17
C VAL A 153 -6.88 3.44 -2.69
N VAL A 154 -7.04 3.44 -4.01
CA VAL A 154 -8.36 3.37 -4.65
C VAL A 154 -8.61 1.95 -5.09
N LEU A 155 -9.48 1.23 -4.38
CA LEU A 155 -10.00 -0.07 -4.81
C LEU A 155 -11.11 0.14 -5.83
N LYS A 156 -11.03 -0.47 -7.01
CA LYS A 156 -12.01 -0.28 -8.10
C LYS A 156 -13.11 -1.33 -8.13
N ASN A 157 -12.88 -2.51 -7.57
CA ASN A 157 -13.87 -3.57 -7.44
C ASN A 157 -14.29 -3.73 -5.97
N ASP A 158 -14.84 -2.65 -5.43
CA ASP A 158 -15.21 -2.45 -4.02
C ASP A 158 -16.44 -3.25 -3.57
N TYR A 159 -17.21 -3.83 -4.50
CA TYR A 159 -18.17 -4.89 -4.22
C TYR A 159 -17.46 -6.19 -3.81
N ILE A 160 -17.06 -6.24 -2.55
CA ILE A 160 -16.24 -7.29 -1.98
C ILE A 160 -17.13 -8.34 -1.29
N ASN A 161 -17.21 -9.54 -1.87
CA ASN A 161 -17.93 -10.67 -1.26
C ASN A 161 -17.14 -11.34 -0.11
N GLN A 162 -15.88 -10.96 0.12
CA GLN A 162 -15.00 -11.58 1.12
C GLN A 162 -13.92 -10.59 1.61
N VAL A 163 -13.75 -10.48 2.93
CA VAL A 163 -12.91 -9.46 3.63
C VAL A 163 -11.62 -9.09 2.88
N ILE A 164 -11.48 -7.81 2.53
CA ILE A 164 -10.21 -7.20 2.10
C ILE A 164 -9.39 -6.80 3.32
N ASP A 165 -8.06 -6.81 3.20
CA ASP A 165 -7.14 -6.50 4.28
C ASP A 165 -5.86 -5.89 3.73
N ILE A 166 -4.97 -5.39 4.59
CA ILE A 166 -3.73 -4.69 4.22
C ILE A 166 -2.81 -5.52 3.32
N TYR A 167 -2.86 -6.86 3.40
CA TYR A 167 -2.04 -7.75 2.57
C TYR A 167 -2.61 -8.02 1.18
N HIS A 168 -3.70 -7.35 0.81
CA HIS A 168 -4.27 -7.42 -0.53
C HIS A 168 -3.97 -6.17 -1.38
N ILE A 169 -3.39 -5.10 -0.81
CA ILE A 169 -3.43 -3.74 -1.36
C ILE A 169 -2.16 -2.91 -1.15
#